data_AF-A0A364MRE8-F1
#
_entry.id   AF-A0A364MRE8-F1
#
_cell.length_a   1.000
_cell.length_b   1.000
_cell.length_c   1.000
_cell.angle_alpha   90.00
_cell.angle_beta   90.00
_cell.angle_gamma   90.00
#
_symmetry.space_group_name_H-M   'P 1'
#
loop_
_entity.id
_entity.type
_entity.pdbx_description
1 polymer ?
#
loop_
_entity_poly.entity_id
_entity_poly.type
_entity_poly.pdbx_seq_one_letter_code
_entity_poly.pdbx_strand_id
1 'polypeptide(L)'
;MGKITTQLVVTGSERRGRPKSIQPGNREWVTAIAAINAAGWLVPLFLIFAGKYHLSAWYEEAEIPRDWAIAVSDNGWTNNELGVEWLKHFNAHTKTRVVGARRLLVLDGHESHQSLEFQELCKENNIYTLCMPPHSSHLLQPLDVGCFSPLKRAYSREVESLIRHHINHITKLEFLPAFKAAFDRAFTPANICSAFRGAGLVPLKPDAVLSKLDVQLRTPTPVALPEALWEARTPSNVRELEAQSTLIRDRVRKHKSSSPASIIEAIDQLKKGAEVIMLSAKLMRDRIASLKKANEAALARKQRKKKRIQKRGTLTKGEGEDLLAQREADQQIAHEERQAGGQSGRSRQALARCTKCRETGHNSRTCKKDILDTT
;
A
#
# COMPACT_ATOMS: atom_id res chain seq x y z
N MET A 1 -16.95 26.20 25.39
CA MET A 1 -17.26 25.41 26.61
C MET A 1 -18.42 24.49 26.31
N GLY A 2 -18.29 23.22 26.65
CA GLY A 2 -19.30 22.18 26.40
C GLY A 2 -18.66 20.80 26.32
N LYS A 3 -18.13 20.32 27.45
CA LYS A 3 -17.78 18.89 27.63
C LYS A 3 -19.09 18.11 27.68
N ILE A 4 -19.23 17.11 26.82
CA ILE A 4 -20.17 16.00 27.04
C ILE A 4 -19.37 14.71 26.86
N THR A 5 -19.02 14.12 28.00
CA THR A 5 -18.67 12.71 28.11
C THR A 5 -19.71 12.05 28.99
N THR A 6 -20.48 11.15 28.42
CA THR A 6 -20.89 9.88 29.05
C THR A 6 -21.19 8.96 27.88
N GLN A 7 -20.31 7.96 27.72
CA GLN A 7 -20.49 6.91 26.74
C GLN A 7 -21.78 6.16 27.07
N LEU A 8 -22.74 6.16 26.14
CA LEU A 8 -23.75 5.11 26.09
C LEU A 8 -23.15 3.99 25.22
N VAL A 9 -22.57 2.98 25.86
CA VAL A 9 -22.19 1.75 25.17
C VAL A 9 -23.44 0.90 25.06
N VAL A 10 -24.07 0.91 23.88
CA VAL A 10 -25.07 -0.11 23.53
C VAL A 10 -24.29 -1.36 23.10
N THR A 11 -24.10 -2.32 24.01
CA THR A 11 -23.62 -3.66 23.64
C THR A 11 -24.78 -4.43 23.02
N GLY A 12 -24.96 -4.30 21.71
CA GLY A 12 -25.66 -5.32 20.94
C GLY A 12 -24.85 -6.62 21.01
N SER A 13 -25.42 -7.65 21.61
CA SER A 13 -24.81 -8.96 21.91
C SER A 13 -24.60 -9.88 20.71
N GLU A 14 -24.76 -9.39 19.47
CA GLU A 14 -24.58 -10.20 18.27
C GLU A 14 -23.69 -9.50 17.24
N ARG A 15 -22.37 -9.66 17.39
CA ARG A 15 -21.44 -9.45 16.27
C ARG A 15 -20.62 -10.71 16.08
N ARG A 16 -20.90 -11.45 14.99
CA ARG A 16 -19.98 -12.50 14.49
C ARG A 16 -18.73 -11.83 13.94
N GLY A 17 -17.69 -11.75 14.76
CA GLY A 17 -16.36 -11.30 14.37
C GLY A 17 -15.62 -10.57 15.48
N ARG A 18 -14.28 -10.64 15.47
CA ARG A 18 -13.45 -9.82 16.37
C ARG A 18 -13.78 -8.34 16.14
N PRO A 19 -14.06 -7.54 17.18
CA PRO A 19 -14.27 -6.11 17.03
C PRO A 19 -13.01 -5.50 16.42
N LYS A 20 -13.16 -4.83 15.28
CA LYS A 20 -12.07 -4.08 14.65
C LYS A 20 -11.76 -2.89 15.56
N SER A 21 -10.49 -2.72 15.92
CA SER A 21 -10.02 -1.51 16.58
C SER A 21 -10.33 -0.31 15.68
N ILE A 22 -11.25 0.55 16.13
CA ILE A 22 -11.53 1.81 15.46
C ILE A 22 -10.45 2.79 15.96
N GLN A 23 -9.41 3.00 15.16
CA GLN A 23 -8.46 4.07 15.43
C GLN A 23 -9.15 5.43 15.16
N PRO A 24 -9.24 6.33 16.16
CA PRO A 24 -9.65 7.71 15.95
C PRO A 24 -8.42 8.48 15.44
N GLY A 25 -8.39 8.78 14.15
CA GLY A 25 -7.31 9.53 13.52
C GLY A 25 -7.82 10.23 12.27
N ASN A 26 -7.09 11.26 11.81
CA ASN A 26 -7.38 11.95 10.57
C ASN A 26 -7.22 10.95 9.40
N ARG A 27 -8.33 10.56 8.76
CA ARG A 27 -8.33 9.57 7.68
C ARG A 27 -8.30 10.30 6.35
N GLU A 28 -7.26 10.06 5.57
CA GLU A 28 -7.22 10.46 4.16
C GLU A 28 -7.84 9.35 3.31
N TRP A 29 -8.65 9.73 2.32
CA TRP A 29 -9.26 8.79 1.38
C TRP A 29 -8.39 8.65 0.12
N VAL A 30 -8.30 7.41 -0.37
CA VAL A 30 -7.81 7.10 -1.71
C VAL A 30 -8.94 6.40 -2.45
N THR A 31 -9.28 6.90 -3.63
CA THR A 31 -10.26 6.25 -4.50
C THR A 31 -9.54 5.33 -5.47
N ALA A 32 -10.06 4.12 -5.66
CA ALA A 32 -9.56 3.16 -6.64
C ALA A 32 -10.68 2.82 -7.62
N ILE A 33 -10.47 3.14 -8.89
CA ILE A 33 -11.39 2.78 -9.97
C ILE A 33 -10.82 1.56 -10.70
N ALA A 34 -11.55 0.45 -10.65
CA ALA A 34 -11.16 -0.82 -11.24
C ALA A 34 -12.17 -1.24 -12.32
N ALA A 35 -11.70 -1.94 -13.35
CA ALA A 35 -12.55 -2.51 -14.39
C ALA A 35 -12.11 -3.93 -14.72
N ILE A 36 -13.07 -4.86 -14.79
CA ILE A 36 -12.84 -6.28 -15.03
C ILE A 36 -13.75 -6.78 -16.16
N ASN A 37 -13.40 -7.90 -16.79
CA ASN A 37 -14.26 -8.55 -17.79
C ASN A 37 -14.58 -10.01 -17.44
N ALA A 38 -15.57 -10.57 -18.14
CA ALA A 38 -16.04 -11.93 -17.89
C ALA A 38 -15.03 -13.03 -18.20
N ALA A 39 -13.96 -12.72 -18.95
CA ALA A 39 -12.87 -13.65 -19.25
C ALA A 39 -11.79 -13.67 -18.16
N GLY A 40 -12.00 -12.98 -17.03
CA GLY A 40 -11.05 -12.96 -15.91
C GLY A 40 -9.97 -11.89 -16.01
N TRP A 41 -10.09 -10.96 -16.96
CA TRP A 41 -9.11 -9.90 -17.16
C TRP A 41 -9.43 -8.67 -16.32
N LEU A 42 -8.38 -7.94 -16.01
CA LEU A 42 -8.40 -6.71 -15.24
C LEU A 42 -7.70 -5.60 -16.05
N VAL A 43 -8.29 -4.41 -16.07
CA VAL A 43 -7.66 -3.18 -16.54
C VAL A 43 -6.71 -2.67 -15.45
N PRO A 44 -5.50 -2.19 -15.79
CA PRO A 44 -4.59 -1.60 -14.81
C PRO A 44 -5.27 -0.55 -13.94
N LEU A 45 -4.90 -0.51 -12.67
CA LEU A 45 -5.66 0.25 -11.68
C LEU A 45 -5.54 1.76 -11.90
N PHE A 46 -6.63 2.47 -11.65
CA PHE A 46 -6.66 3.93 -11.64
C PHE A 46 -6.90 4.43 -10.21
N LEU A 47 -5.88 5.00 -9.59
CA LEU A 47 -5.90 5.52 -8.23
C LEU A 47 -6.10 7.03 -8.26
N ILE A 48 -6.89 7.57 -7.33
CA ILE A 48 -7.05 9.01 -7.12
C ILE A 48 -6.62 9.33 -5.70
N PHE A 49 -5.56 10.13 -5.58
CA PHE A 49 -5.03 10.61 -4.31
C PHE A 49 -5.57 12.01 -3.99
N ALA A 50 -5.93 12.25 -2.73
CA ALA A 50 -6.24 13.61 -2.30
C ALA A 50 -4.99 14.51 -2.37
N GLY A 51 -5.02 15.60 -3.12
CA GLY A 51 -3.89 16.49 -3.30
C GLY A 51 -3.94 17.30 -4.59
N LYS A 52 -2.99 18.23 -4.72
CA LYS A 52 -2.86 19.12 -5.90
C LYS A 52 -1.66 18.78 -6.79
N TYR A 53 -0.70 18.04 -6.25
CA TYR A 53 0.57 17.75 -6.92
C TYR A 53 0.89 16.27 -6.80
N HIS A 54 1.48 15.75 -7.88
CA HIS A 54 2.19 14.49 -7.89
C HIS A 54 3.52 14.63 -7.15
N LEU A 55 3.81 13.71 -6.24
CA LEU A 55 5.07 13.66 -5.50
C LEU A 55 5.95 12.54 -6.04
N SER A 56 7.20 12.85 -6.34
CA SER A 56 8.26 11.91 -6.76
C SER A 56 8.25 10.59 -5.99
N ALA A 57 8.23 10.64 -4.66
CA ALA A 57 8.23 9.45 -3.79
C ALA A 57 7.12 8.41 -4.08
N TRP A 58 6.00 8.79 -4.72
CA TRP A 58 4.91 7.86 -5.10
C TRP A 58 5.29 6.95 -6.27
N TYR A 59 6.25 7.38 -7.08
CA TYR A 59 6.69 6.71 -8.32
C TYR A 59 7.97 5.89 -8.13
N GLU A 60 8.61 5.99 -6.95
CA GLU A 60 9.83 5.26 -6.59
C GLU A 60 9.54 3.87 -5.99
N GLU A 61 8.27 3.48 -5.82
CA GLU A 61 7.92 2.15 -5.29
C GLU A 61 7.99 1.10 -6.41
N ALA A 62 9.01 0.24 -6.35
CA ALA A 62 9.30 -0.75 -7.38
C ALA A 62 8.18 -1.79 -7.58
N GLU A 63 7.43 -2.13 -6.53
CA GLU A 63 6.39 -3.16 -6.56
C GLU A 63 5.10 -2.70 -7.28
N ILE A 64 4.98 -1.40 -7.60
CA ILE A 64 3.84 -0.87 -8.32
C ILE A 64 4.05 -1.05 -9.84
N PRO A 65 3.08 -1.64 -10.57
CA PRO A 65 3.18 -1.82 -12.02
C PRO A 65 3.26 -0.48 -12.76
N ARG A 66 4.04 -0.42 -13.83
CA ARG A 66 4.24 0.81 -14.63
C ARG A 66 2.95 1.33 -15.27
N ASP A 67 2.00 0.45 -15.54
CA ASP A 67 0.73 0.75 -16.20
C ASP A 67 -0.37 1.21 -15.23
N TRP A 68 -0.13 1.23 -13.91
CA TRP A 68 -1.06 1.81 -12.96
C TRP A 68 -1.09 3.33 -13.10
N ALA A 69 -2.30 3.90 -13.17
CA ALA A 69 -2.51 5.32 -13.25
C ALA A 69 -2.73 5.91 -11.84
N ILE A 70 -2.09 7.04 -11.56
CA ILE A 70 -2.31 7.85 -10.37
C ILE A 70 -2.78 9.22 -10.84
N ALA A 71 -3.96 9.61 -10.38
CA ALA A 71 -4.51 10.95 -10.52
C ALA A 71 -4.59 11.65 -9.16
N VAL A 72 -4.79 12.96 -9.17
CA VAL A 72 -4.96 13.75 -7.95
C VAL A 72 -6.20 14.63 -8.02
N SER A 73 -6.94 14.70 -6.92
CA SER A 73 -8.09 15.62 -6.74
C SER A 73 -8.04 16.28 -5.38
N ASP A 74 -8.68 17.44 -5.20
CA ASP A 74 -8.55 18.21 -3.96
C ASP A 74 -9.03 17.44 -2.71
N ASN A 75 -10.00 16.53 -2.86
CA ASN A 75 -10.60 15.74 -1.78
C ASN A 75 -10.36 14.22 -1.92
N GLY A 76 -9.71 13.75 -2.99
CA GLY A 76 -9.50 12.33 -3.28
C GLY A 76 -10.69 11.62 -3.93
N TRP A 77 -11.77 12.34 -4.26
CA TRP A 77 -12.95 11.82 -4.95
C TRP A 77 -12.79 11.94 -6.46
N THR A 78 -13.59 11.15 -7.19
CA THR A 78 -13.76 11.29 -8.64
C THR A 78 -14.63 12.50 -8.98
N ASN A 79 -14.50 12.99 -10.21
CA ASN A 79 -15.33 14.03 -10.80
C ASN A 79 -15.46 13.77 -12.32
N ASN A 80 -16.15 14.64 -13.05
CA ASN A 80 -16.42 14.44 -14.47
C ASN A 80 -15.11 14.39 -15.30
N GLU A 81 -14.15 15.27 -15.01
CA GLU A 81 -12.87 15.30 -15.72
C GLU A 81 -12.06 14.02 -15.48
N LEU A 82 -11.99 13.56 -14.22
CA LEU A 82 -11.31 12.30 -13.87
C LEU A 82 -12.05 11.08 -14.42
N GLY A 83 -13.37 11.13 -14.55
CA GLY A 83 -14.17 10.11 -15.21
C GLY A 83 -13.78 9.94 -16.69
N VAL A 84 -13.59 11.06 -17.40
CA VAL A 84 -13.11 11.06 -18.79
C VAL A 84 -11.66 10.56 -18.89
N GLU A 85 -10.76 10.99 -17.99
CA GLU A 85 -9.38 10.50 -17.96
C GLU A 85 -9.31 8.99 -17.69
N TRP A 86 -10.14 8.49 -16.77
CA TRP A 86 -10.28 7.06 -16.56
C TRP A 86 -10.82 6.33 -17.79
N LEU A 87 -11.76 6.91 -18.54
CA LEU A 87 -12.29 6.30 -19.76
C LEU A 87 -11.23 6.22 -20.87
N LYS A 88 -10.37 7.24 -21.01
CA LYS A 88 -9.21 7.20 -21.91
C LYS A 88 -8.26 6.07 -21.52
N HIS A 89 -7.95 5.94 -20.23
CA HIS A 89 -7.15 4.84 -19.68
C HIS A 89 -7.79 3.46 -19.93
N PHE A 90 -9.09 3.32 -19.69
CA PHE A 90 -9.86 2.11 -19.98
C PHE A 90 -9.78 1.75 -21.46
N ASN A 91 -9.98 2.73 -22.34
CA ASN A 91 -9.95 2.52 -23.78
C ASN A 91 -8.56 2.04 -24.25
N ALA A 92 -7.49 2.70 -23.80
CA ALA A 92 -6.11 2.34 -24.14
C ALA A 92 -5.79 0.88 -23.81
N HIS A 93 -6.29 0.37 -22.68
CA HIS A 93 -6.02 -1.00 -22.21
C HIS A 93 -6.99 -2.07 -22.73
N THR A 94 -8.07 -1.68 -23.40
CA THR A 94 -9.10 -2.63 -23.87
C THR A 94 -9.33 -2.61 -25.37
N LYS A 95 -8.90 -1.56 -26.09
CA LYS A 95 -9.13 -1.41 -27.54
C LYS A 95 -8.55 -2.57 -28.35
N THR A 96 -7.35 -3.05 -28.00
CA THR A 96 -6.68 -4.18 -28.68
C THR A 96 -7.25 -5.55 -28.31
N ARG A 97 -8.18 -5.60 -27.35
CA ARG A 97 -8.75 -6.84 -26.80
C ARG A 97 -10.23 -7.01 -27.13
N VAL A 98 -10.74 -6.21 -28.05
CA VAL A 98 -12.13 -6.32 -28.47
C VAL A 98 -12.35 -7.65 -29.20
N VAL A 99 -13.43 -8.33 -28.84
CA VAL A 99 -13.93 -9.49 -29.58
C VAL A 99 -15.19 -9.02 -30.31
N GLY A 100 -15.18 -9.09 -31.64
CA GLY A 100 -16.24 -8.48 -32.46
C GLY A 100 -16.06 -6.97 -32.64
N ALA A 101 -17.16 -6.24 -32.75
CA ALA A 101 -17.13 -4.82 -33.13
C ALA A 101 -17.28 -3.83 -31.95
N ARG A 102 -17.74 -4.28 -30.77
CA ARG A 102 -18.23 -3.39 -29.70
C ARG A 102 -17.81 -3.89 -28.32
N ARG A 103 -17.68 -2.95 -27.37
CA ARG A 103 -17.47 -3.22 -25.95
C ARG A 103 -18.68 -2.75 -25.14
N LEU A 104 -19.14 -3.55 -24.20
CA LEU A 104 -20.18 -3.16 -23.24
C LEU A 104 -19.51 -2.81 -21.91
N LEU A 105 -19.76 -1.60 -21.42
CA LEU A 105 -19.28 -1.10 -20.14
C LEU A 105 -20.47 -0.98 -19.17
N VAL A 106 -20.49 -1.85 -18.17
CA VAL A 106 -21.53 -1.86 -17.12
C VAL A 106 -21.07 -0.98 -15.96
N LEU A 107 -21.88 0.02 -15.61
CA LEU A 107 -21.54 1.06 -14.63
C LEU A 107 -22.61 1.18 -13.55
N ASP A 108 -22.22 1.70 -12.39
CA ASP A 108 -23.18 2.20 -11.43
C ASP A 108 -23.77 3.54 -11.91
N GLY A 109 -24.85 3.98 -11.27
CA GLY A 109 -25.55 5.21 -11.63
C GLY A 109 -24.84 6.50 -11.19
N HIS A 110 -23.52 6.50 -10.94
CA HIS A 110 -22.82 7.66 -10.42
C HIS A 110 -22.72 8.80 -11.47
N GLU A 111 -22.84 10.05 -11.01
CA GLU A 111 -22.92 11.25 -11.87
C GLU A 111 -21.67 11.44 -12.75
N SER A 112 -20.49 11.01 -12.28
CA SER A 112 -19.21 11.16 -13.00
C SER A 112 -19.15 10.45 -14.37
N HIS A 113 -20.06 9.52 -14.64
CA HIS A 113 -20.15 8.83 -15.93
C HIS A 113 -21.31 9.33 -16.80
N GLN A 114 -22.00 10.39 -16.38
CA GLN A 114 -23.17 10.95 -17.06
C GLN A 114 -22.84 12.23 -17.86
N SER A 115 -21.58 12.69 -17.88
CA SER A 115 -21.19 13.87 -18.64
C SER A 115 -21.29 13.63 -20.16
N LEU A 116 -21.59 14.70 -20.90
CA LEU A 116 -21.67 14.65 -22.37
C LEU A 116 -20.36 14.16 -22.99
N GLU A 117 -19.22 14.71 -22.55
CA GLU A 117 -17.89 14.32 -23.02
C GLU A 117 -17.61 12.83 -22.81
N PHE A 118 -18.03 12.26 -21.68
CA PHE A 118 -17.87 10.83 -21.41
C PHE A 118 -18.69 9.98 -22.39
N GLN A 119 -19.93 10.40 -22.68
CA GLN A 119 -20.81 9.70 -23.62
C GLN A 119 -20.32 9.80 -25.07
N GLU A 120 -19.85 10.98 -25.49
CA GLU A 120 -19.28 11.20 -26.82
C GLU A 120 -18.03 10.34 -27.02
N LEU A 121 -17.11 10.32 -26.04
CA LEU A 121 -15.90 9.50 -26.11
C LEU A 121 -16.23 8.00 -26.15
N CYS A 122 -17.27 7.55 -25.43
CA CYS A 122 -17.77 6.18 -25.53
C CYS A 122 -18.25 5.86 -26.95
N LYS A 123 -19.06 6.74 -27.54
CA LYS A 123 -19.63 6.59 -28.89
C LYS A 123 -18.52 6.52 -29.95
N GLU A 124 -17.55 7.43 -29.90
CA GLU A 124 -16.40 7.46 -30.81
C GLU A 124 -15.56 6.18 -30.76
N ASN A 125 -15.50 5.52 -29.59
CA ASN A 125 -14.69 4.32 -29.38
C ASN A 125 -15.50 3.01 -29.42
N ASN A 126 -16.75 3.03 -29.90
CA ASN A 126 -17.65 1.88 -29.96
C ASN A 126 -17.83 1.18 -28.59
N ILE A 127 -17.94 1.98 -27.53
CA ILE A 127 -18.22 1.54 -26.16
C ILE A 127 -19.68 1.88 -25.86
N TYR A 128 -20.47 0.85 -25.53
CA TYR A 128 -21.84 1.01 -25.08
C TYR A 128 -21.87 1.01 -23.55
N THR A 129 -22.49 2.01 -22.95
CA THR A 129 -22.67 2.06 -21.50
C THR A 129 -24.01 1.42 -21.12
N LEU A 130 -24.01 0.65 -20.05
CA LEU A 130 -25.21 0.12 -19.41
C LEU A 130 -25.17 0.46 -17.92
N CYS A 131 -26.02 1.41 -17.51
CA CYS A 131 -26.14 1.78 -16.11
C CYS A 131 -27.05 0.79 -15.38
N MET A 132 -26.59 0.29 -14.23
CA MET A 132 -27.39 -0.57 -13.39
C MET A 132 -28.53 0.21 -12.70
N PRO A 133 -29.67 -0.45 -12.40
CA PRO A 133 -30.72 0.17 -11.60
C PRO A 133 -30.19 0.66 -10.23
N PRO A 134 -30.77 1.73 -9.67
CA PRO A 134 -30.41 2.19 -8.33
C PRO A 134 -30.46 1.08 -7.29
N HIS A 135 -29.54 1.13 -6.32
CA HIS A 135 -29.45 0.18 -5.19
C HIS A 135 -29.25 -1.30 -5.58
N SER A 136 -28.87 -1.61 -6.81
CA SER A 136 -28.69 -3.00 -7.29
C SER A 136 -27.23 -3.48 -7.36
N SER A 137 -26.24 -2.65 -7.02
CA SER A 137 -24.81 -2.99 -7.11
C SER A 137 -24.44 -4.30 -6.40
N HIS A 138 -24.98 -4.52 -5.21
CA HIS A 138 -24.75 -5.74 -4.42
C HIS A 138 -25.26 -7.03 -5.08
N LEU A 139 -26.07 -6.93 -6.14
CA LEU A 139 -26.60 -8.04 -6.92
C LEU A 139 -25.97 -8.14 -8.31
N LEU A 140 -25.84 -7.01 -9.00
CA LEU A 140 -25.51 -6.96 -10.43
C LEU A 140 -24.07 -6.54 -10.71
N GLN A 141 -23.38 -5.87 -9.78
CA GLN A 141 -22.03 -5.36 -10.00
C GLN A 141 -20.99 -6.44 -9.65
N PRO A 142 -20.27 -7.03 -10.64
CA PRO A 142 -19.33 -8.11 -10.34
C PRO A 142 -18.25 -7.70 -9.34
N LEU A 143 -17.79 -6.44 -9.42
CA LEU A 143 -16.80 -5.92 -8.48
C LEU A 143 -17.28 -6.01 -7.03
N ASP A 144 -18.52 -5.62 -6.72
CA ASP A 144 -19.08 -5.72 -5.37
C ASP A 144 -19.41 -7.16 -4.96
N VAL A 145 -19.95 -7.95 -5.87
CA VAL A 145 -20.36 -9.34 -5.63
C VAL A 145 -19.15 -10.23 -5.30
N GLY A 146 -18.02 -10.06 -5.99
CA GLY A 146 -16.92 -11.03 -5.94
C GLY A 146 -15.53 -10.48 -5.65
N CYS A 147 -15.23 -9.19 -5.85
CA CYS A 147 -13.85 -8.70 -5.78
C CYS A 147 -13.59 -7.78 -4.58
N PHE A 148 -14.46 -6.81 -4.32
CA PHE A 148 -14.25 -5.79 -3.28
C PHE A 148 -14.36 -6.34 -1.86
N SER A 149 -15.20 -7.35 -1.60
CA SER A 149 -15.24 -8.00 -0.28
C SER A 149 -13.93 -8.73 0.05
N PRO A 150 -13.38 -9.60 -0.82
CA PRO A 150 -12.02 -10.13 -0.67
C PRO A 150 -10.95 -9.04 -0.53
N LEU A 151 -11.00 -7.98 -1.34
CA LEU A 151 -10.05 -6.86 -1.27
C LEU A 151 -10.05 -6.21 0.12
N LYS A 152 -11.24 -5.84 0.64
CA LYS A 152 -11.38 -5.23 1.98
C LYS A 152 -10.81 -6.12 3.08
N ARG A 153 -11.00 -7.45 2.98
CA ARG A 153 -10.43 -8.43 3.92
C ARG A 153 -8.91 -8.53 3.80
N ALA A 154 -8.39 -8.64 2.58
CA ALA A 154 -6.95 -8.72 2.33
C ALA A 154 -6.24 -7.43 2.80
N TYR A 155 -6.79 -6.27 2.46
CA TYR A 155 -6.25 -4.98 2.88
C TYR A 155 -6.30 -4.79 4.40
N SER A 156 -7.38 -5.25 5.06
CA SER A 156 -7.43 -5.24 6.53
C SER A 156 -6.27 -6.04 7.15
N ARG A 157 -5.91 -7.19 6.57
CA ARG A 157 -4.78 -8.01 7.03
C ARG A 157 -3.43 -7.32 6.81
N GLU A 158 -3.27 -6.59 5.71
CA GLU A 158 -2.07 -5.80 5.45
C GLU A 158 -1.92 -4.66 6.45
N VAL A 159 -3.01 -3.93 6.74
CA VAL A 159 -3.03 -2.90 7.79
C VAL A 159 -2.70 -3.51 9.17
N GLU A 160 -3.28 -4.65 9.52
CA GLU A 160 -2.93 -5.39 10.75
C GLU A 160 -1.47 -5.83 10.79
N SER A 161 -0.88 -6.17 9.64
CA SER A 161 0.55 -6.47 9.53
C SER A 161 1.39 -5.23 9.82
N LEU A 162 1.09 -4.10 9.17
CA LEU A 162 1.80 -2.83 9.39
C LEU A 162 1.76 -2.41 10.87
N ILE A 163 0.60 -2.52 11.51
CA ILE A 163 0.44 -2.22 12.95
C ILE A 163 1.30 -3.17 13.79
N ARG A 164 1.32 -4.47 13.48
CA ARG A 164 2.23 -5.42 14.13
C ARG A 164 3.69 -4.99 13.95
N HIS A 165 4.06 -4.37 12.84
CA HIS A 165 5.41 -3.84 12.62
C HIS A 165 5.64 -2.44 13.22
N HIS A 166 4.76 -1.97 14.11
CA HIS A 166 4.81 -0.63 14.73
C HIS A 166 4.69 0.53 13.72
N ILE A 167 4.15 0.27 12.53
CA ILE A 167 3.82 1.29 11.54
C ILE A 167 2.36 1.68 11.74
N ASN A 168 2.14 2.63 12.66
CA ASN A 168 0.79 3.04 13.07
C ASN A 168 0.22 4.19 12.23
N HIS A 169 1.06 4.87 11.45
CA HIS A 169 0.65 5.95 10.56
C HIS A 169 0.89 5.53 9.10
N ILE A 170 -0.18 5.21 8.38
CA ILE A 170 -0.12 4.76 6.99
C ILE A 170 -0.24 5.98 6.08
N THR A 171 0.86 6.39 5.46
CA THR A 171 0.84 7.40 4.40
C THR A 171 0.56 6.73 3.05
N LYS A 172 0.44 7.52 1.96
CA LYS A 172 0.38 7.00 0.59
C LYS A 172 1.54 6.06 0.25
N LEU A 173 2.72 6.24 0.87
CA LEU A 173 3.89 5.41 0.65
C LEU A 173 3.74 4.01 1.26
N GLU A 174 3.10 3.88 2.42
CA GLU A 174 2.76 2.58 3.02
C GLU A 174 1.51 1.99 2.38
N PHE A 175 0.55 2.84 1.98
CA PHE A 175 -0.68 2.44 1.31
C PHE A 175 -0.40 1.71 0.00
N LEU A 176 0.44 2.25 -0.88
CA LEU A 176 0.71 1.70 -2.21
C LEU A 176 1.08 0.20 -2.19
N PRO A 177 2.15 -0.23 -1.49
CA PRO A 177 2.53 -1.64 -1.44
C PRO A 177 1.50 -2.51 -0.70
N ALA A 178 0.92 -2.02 0.40
CA ALA A 178 -0.11 -2.75 1.15
C ALA A 178 -1.37 -2.98 0.29
N PHE A 179 -1.80 -1.96 -0.45
CA PHE A 179 -2.94 -2.02 -1.35
C PHE A 179 -2.64 -2.94 -2.52
N LYS A 180 -1.45 -2.84 -3.14
CA LYS A 180 -1.02 -3.74 -4.21
C LYS A 180 -1.07 -5.21 -3.79
N ALA A 181 -0.47 -5.54 -2.66
CA ALA A 181 -0.48 -6.91 -2.13
C ALA A 181 -1.91 -7.40 -1.85
N ALA A 182 -2.78 -6.54 -1.32
CA ALA A 182 -4.20 -6.88 -1.09
C ALA A 182 -4.97 -7.07 -2.40
N PHE A 183 -4.69 -6.21 -3.39
CA PHE A 183 -5.30 -6.20 -4.70
C PHE A 183 -4.98 -7.45 -5.50
N ASP A 184 -3.71 -7.87 -5.55
CA ASP A 184 -3.29 -9.09 -6.24
C ASP A 184 -3.95 -10.35 -5.69
N ARG A 185 -4.17 -10.40 -4.37
CA ARG A 185 -4.86 -11.54 -3.73
C ARG A 185 -6.36 -11.54 -3.99
N ALA A 186 -6.96 -10.38 -4.26
CA ALA A 186 -8.40 -10.25 -4.46
C ALA A 186 -8.81 -10.34 -5.93
N PHE A 187 -8.04 -9.74 -6.84
CA PHE A 187 -8.35 -9.63 -8.27
C PHE A 187 -7.69 -10.74 -9.08
N THR A 188 -7.94 -11.99 -8.69
CA THR A 188 -7.49 -13.16 -9.47
C THR A 188 -8.47 -13.45 -10.61
N PRO A 189 -8.03 -14.05 -11.73
CA PRO A 189 -8.93 -14.44 -12.82
C PRO A 189 -10.10 -15.32 -12.33
N ALA A 190 -9.83 -16.22 -11.38
CA ALA A 190 -10.85 -17.08 -10.78
C ALA A 190 -11.92 -16.26 -10.02
N ASN A 191 -11.52 -15.29 -9.20
CA ASN A 191 -12.44 -14.44 -8.47
C ASN A 191 -13.26 -13.57 -9.43
N ILE A 192 -12.63 -13.03 -10.48
CA ILE A 192 -13.29 -12.23 -11.51
C ILE A 192 -14.34 -13.05 -12.26
N CYS A 193 -13.98 -14.23 -12.78
CA CYS A 193 -14.93 -15.12 -13.45
C CYS A 193 -16.09 -15.54 -12.52
N SER A 194 -15.78 -15.84 -11.26
CA SER A 194 -16.80 -16.17 -10.25
C SER A 194 -17.69 -14.97 -9.93
N ALA A 195 -17.17 -13.75 -9.99
CA ALA A 195 -17.93 -12.52 -9.76
C ALA A 195 -18.99 -12.31 -10.85
N PHE A 196 -18.63 -12.48 -12.12
CA PHE A 196 -19.57 -12.40 -13.24
C PHE A 196 -20.65 -13.49 -13.17
N ARG A 197 -20.27 -14.70 -12.74
CA ARG A 197 -21.21 -15.79 -12.49
C ARG A 197 -22.15 -15.48 -11.33
N GLY A 198 -21.63 -14.93 -10.25
CA GLY A 198 -22.39 -14.56 -9.05
C GLY A 198 -23.39 -13.42 -9.30
N ALA A 199 -23.02 -12.48 -10.16
CA ALA A 199 -23.88 -11.40 -10.65
C ALA A 199 -24.89 -11.85 -11.72
N GLY A 200 -24.83 -13.12 -12.16
CA GLY A 200 -25.74 -13.67 -13.17
C GLY A 200 -25.57 -13.05 -14.57
N LEU A 201 -24.43 -12.42 -14.86
CA LEU A 201 -24.16 -11.81 -16.16
C LEU A 201 -23.53 -12.80 -17.14
N VAL A 202 -22.62 -13.67 -16.66
CA VAL A 202 -21.96 -14.69 -17.50
C VAL A 202 -21.84 -16.02 -16.74
N PRO A 203 -22.55 -17.08 -17.17
CA PRO A 203 -23.65 -17.04 -18.15
C PRO A 203 -24.81 -16.17 -17.65
N LEU A 204 -25.61 -15.63 -18.58
CA LEU A 204 -26.78 -14.82 -18.24
C LEU A 204 -27.81 -15.68 -17.49
N LYS A 205 -28.05 -15.36 -16.22
CA LYS A 205 -28.97 -16.08 -15.32
C LYS A 205 -29.85 -15.10 -14.54
N PRO A 206 -30.87 -14.50 -15.17
CA PRO A 206 -31.72 -13.50 -14.54
C PRO A 206 -32.48 -14.06 -13.32
N ASP A 207 -33.02 -15.28 -13.43
CA ASP A 207 -33.82 -15.90 -12.38
C ASP A 207 -33.03 -16.09 -11.07
N ALA A 208 -31.75 -16.44 -11.16
CA ALA A 208 -30.87 -16.62 -10.01
C ALA A 208 -30.54 -15.29 -9.30
N VAL A 209 -30.65 -14.16 -10.00
CA VAL A 209 -30.50 -12.84 -9.42
C VAL A 209 -31.82 -12.39 -8.81
N LEU A 210 -32.93 -12.56 -9.54
CA LEU A 210 -34.27 -12.19 -9.09
C LEU A 210 -34.68 -12.97 -7.84
N SER A 211 -34.32 -14.25 -7.72
CA SER A 211 -34.60 -15.06 -6.53
C SER A 211 -33.94 -14.53 -5.26
N LYS A 212 -32.90 -13.69 -5.36
CA LYS A 212 -32.24 -13.06 -4.19
C LYS A 212 -33.00 -11.86 -3.64
N LEU A 213 -33.96 -11.33 -4.39
CA LEU A 213 -34.83 -10.25 -3.94
C LEU A 213 -35.87 -10.76 -2.91
N ASP A 214 -36.13 -12.07 -2.90
CA ASP A 214 -37.02 -12.71 -1.93
C ASP A 214 -36.23 -13.09 -0.66
N VAL A 215 -36.14 -12.14 0.27
CA VAL A 215 -35.30 -12.26 1.48
C VAL A 215 -35.99 -13.13 2.52
N GLN A 216 -35.57 -14.40 2.64
CA GLN A 216 -35.88 -15.23 3.80
C GLN A 216 -34.80 -15.07 4.88
N LEU A 217 -35.19 -14.51 6.03
CA LEU A 217 -34.34 -14.44 7.22
C LEU A 217 -34.08 -15.84 7.76
N ARG A 218 -32.81 -16.29 7.75
CA ARG A 218 -32.39 -17.51 8.44
C ARG A 218 -31.56 -17.18 9.67
N THR A 219 -32.07 -17.54 10.84
CA THR A 219 -31.32 -17.50 12.10
C THR A 219 -30.37 -18.70 12.16
N PRO A 220 -29.04 -18.50 12.23
CA PRO A 220 -28.12 -19.62 12.33
C PRO A 220 -28.14 -20.21 13.75
N THR A 221 -28.27 -21.52 13.86
CA THR A 221 -28.18 -22.28 15.12
C THR A 221 -26.82 -22.03 15.80
N PRO A 222 -26.77 -21.72 17.11
CA PRO A 222 -25.52 -21.57 17.83
C PRO A 222 -24.76 -22.90 17.87
N VAL A 223 -23.46 -22.84 17.55
CA VAL A 223 -22.54 -23.98 17.71
C VAL A 223 -22.18 -24.06 19.19
N ALA A 224 -22.39 -25.23 19.79
CA ALA A 224 -21.95 -25.52 21.16
C ALA A 224 -20.42 -25.45 21.23
N LEU A 225 -19.90 -24.69 22.20
CA LEU A 225 -18.48 -24.63 22.52
C LEU A 225 -18.10 -25.92 23.28
N PRO A 226 -17.04 -26.64 22.87
CA PRO A 226 -16.49 -27.73 23.67
C PRO A 226 -15.90 -27.18 24.99
N GLU A 227 -16.15 -27.88 26.09
CA GLU A 227 -15.49 -27.67 27.37
C GLU A 227 -13.98 -27.95 27.27
N ALA A 228 -13.18 -27.08 27.90
CA ALA A 228 -11.74 -27.24 27.93
C ALA A 228 -11.35 -28.40 28.86
N LEU A 229 -10.72 -29.43 28.28
CA LEU A 229 -10.03 -30.49 29.03
C LEU A 229 -8.81 -29.91 29.75
N TRP A 230 -8.68 -30.29 31.02
CA TRP A 230 -7.61 -29.89 31.94
C TRP A 230 -6.24 -30.42 31.45
N GLU A 231 -5.19 -29.58 31.47
CA GLU A 231 -3.82 -29.96 31.08
C GLU A 231 -2.82 -29.88 32.26
N ALA A 232 -1.97 -30.89 32.37
CA ALA A 232 -0.82 -30.94 33.27
C ALA A 232 0.23 -29.87 32.88
N ARG A 233 0.84 -29.22 33.89
CA ARG A 233 1.67 -28.01 33.70
C ARG A 233 3.04 -28.32 33.09
N THR A 234 3.21 -27.91 31.83
CA THR A 234 4.49 -27.86 31.12
C THR A 234 5.41 -26.80 31.74
N PRO A 235 6.73 -27.06 31.88
CA PRO A 235 7.68 -26.04 32.32
C PRO A 235 7.65 -24.81 31.41
N SER A 236 7.49 -23.64 32.01
CA SER A 236 7.31 -22.37 31.32
C SER A 236 8.57 -21.49 31.34
N ASN A 237 9.56 -21.84 32.17
CA ASN A 237 10.78 -21.07 32.37
C ASN A 237 11.98 -21.96 32.71
N VAL A 238 13.19 -21.37 32.63
CA VAL A 238 14.47 -22.06 32.82
C VAL A 238 14.59 -22.71 34.20
N ARG A 239 14.07 -22.06 35.25
CA ARG A 239 14.11 -22.58 36.63
C ARG A 239 13.22 -23.81 36.79
N GLU A 240 12.03 -23.82 36.20
CA GLU A 240 11.15 -24.99 36.19
C GLU A 240 11.76 -26.15 35.41
N LEU A 241 12.44 -25.88 34.30
CA LEU A 241 13.18 -26.88 33.52
C LEU A 241 14.34 -27.48 34.32
N GLU A 242 15.13 -26.65 35.02
CA GLU A 242 16.22 -27.08 35.89
C GLU A 242 15.72 -27.93 37.07
N ALA A 243 14.61 -27.52 37.69
CA ALA A 243 13.97 -28.27 38.78
C ALA A 243 13.45 -29.64 38.31
N GLN A 244 12.78 -29.72 37.16
CA GLN A 244 12.35 -31.00 36.59
C GLN A 244 13.52 -31.89 36.19
N SER A 245 14.56 -31.33 35.56
CA SER A 245 15.78 -32.07 35.20
C SER A 245 16.48 -32.66 36.42
N THR A 246 16.55 -31.89 37.51
CA THR A 246 17.11 -32.35 38.79
C THR A 246 16.26 -33.47 39.41
N LEU A 247 14.93 -33.33 39.37
CA LEU A 247 13.98 -34.33 39.86
C LEU A 247 14.05 -35.65 39.06
N ILE A 248 14.21 -35.57 37.74
CA ILE A 248 14.44 -36.75 36.87
C ILE A 248 15.76 -37.43 37.26
N ARG A 249 16.85 -36.65 37.40
CA ARG A 249 18.18 -37.17 37.77
C ARG A 249 18.16 -37.90 39.12
N ASP A 250 17.46 -37.35 40.11
CA ASP A 250 17.35 -37.95 41.44
C ASP A 250 16.47 -39.20 41.44
N ARG A 251 15.38 -39.22 40.65
CA ARG A 251 14.53 -40.41 40.47
C ARG A 251 15.28 -41.55 39.79
N VAL A 252 16.06 -41.25 38.74
CA VAL A 252 16.90 -42.25 38.05
C VAL A 252 17.95 -42.83 39.02
N ARG A 253 18.62 -41.98 39.82
CA ARG A 253 19.63 -42.43 40.82
C ARG A 253 19.06 -43.32 41.92
N LYS A 254 17.80 -43.10 42.33
CA LYS A 254 17.13 -43.84 43.41
C LYS A 254 16.36 -45.07 42.91
N HIS A 255 16.26 -45.27 41.61
CA HIS A 255 15.47 -46.36 41.02
C HIS A 255 16.16 -47.72 41.22
N LYS A 256 15.66 -48.54 42.16
CA LYS A 256 16.25 -49.86 42.46
C LYS A 256 15.44 -51.07 41.95
N SER A 257 14.14 -50.94 41.65
CA SER A 257 13.31 -52.05 41.10
C SER A 257 11.82 -51.74 40.86
N SER A 258 11.38 -50.46 40.83
CA SER A 258 9.96 -50.09 40.60
C SER A 258 9.63 -49.82 39.13
N SER A 259 8.37 -49.49 38.80
CA SER A 259 7.96 -49.16 37.42
C SER A 259 8.59 -47.83 36.94
N PRO A 260 9.14 -47.78 35.70
CA PRO A 260 9.77 -46.57 35.15
C PRO A 260 8.76 -45.51 34.66
N ALA A 261 7.46 -45.76 34.76
CA ALA A 261 6.41 -44.90 34.21
C ALA A 261 6.54 -43.42 34.64
N SER A 262 6.87 -43.17 35.91
CA SER A 262 7.03 -41.80 36.44
C SER A 262 8.29 -41.07 35.92
N ILE A 263 9.30 -41.82 35.48
CA ILE A 263 10.52 -41.25 34.86
C ILE A 263 10.23 -40.97 33.38
N ILE A 264 9.57 -41.89 32.68
CA ILE A 264 9.14 -41.73 31.28
C ILE A 264 8.24 -40.50 31.16
N GLU A 265 7.26 -40.35 32.05
CA GLU A 265 6.35 -39.20 32.06
C GLU A 265 7.11 -37.87 32.23
N ALA A 266 8.10 -37.83 33.12
CA ALA A 266 8.92 -36.64 33.32
C ALA A 266 9.83 -36.33 32.12
N ILE A 267 10.35 -37.35 31.43
CA ILE A 267 11.10 -37.20 30.17
C ILE A 267 10.19 -36.66 29.06
N ASP A 268 8.96 -37.19 28.93
CA ASP A 268 7.99 -36.71 27.96
C ASP A 268 7.57 -35.26 28.22
N GLN A 269 7.44 -34.87 29.50
CA GLN A 269 7.20 -33.47 29.88
C GLN A 269 8.36 -32.56 29.49
N LEU A 270 9.61 -32.99 29.72
CA LEU A 270 10.80 -32.25 29.32
C LEU A 270 10.90 -32.13 27.80
N LYS A 271 10.61 -33.20 27.06
CA LYS A 271 10.54 -33.20 25.59
C LYS A 271 9.51 -32.18 25.10
N LYS A 272 8.27 -32.21 25.62
CA LYS A 272 7.22 -31.25 25.27
C LYS A 272 7.64 -29.80 25.59
N GLY A 273 8.25 -29.57 26.76
CA GLY A 273 8.79 -28.26 27.13
C GLY A 273 9.86 -27.77 26.15
N ALA A 274 10.80 -28.64 25.77
CA ALA A 274 11.82 -28.34 24.77
C ALA A 274 11.22 -28.03 23.39
N GLU A 275 10.23 -28.81 22.94
CA GLU A 275 9.51 -28.57 21.68
C GLU A 275 8.83 -27.19 21.67
N VAL A 276 8.15 -26.81 22.76
CA VAL A 276 7.52 -25.49 22.91
C VAL A 276 8.54 -24.36 22.88
N ILE A 277 9.67 -24.51 23.57
CA ILE A 277 10.75 -23.50 23.57
C ILE A 277 11.36 -23.38 22.17
N MET A 278 11.65 -24.49 21.50
CA MET A 278 12.23 -24.50 20.16
C MET A 278 11.29 -23.86 19.13
N LEU A 279 10.00 -24.17 19.20
CA LEU A 279 8.98 -23.54 18.36
C LEU A 279 8.88 -22.05 18.65
N SER A 280 8.85 -21.65 19.91
CA SER A 280 8.83 -20.24 20.34
C SER A 280 10.07 -19.48 19.85
N ALA A 281 11.25 -20.08 19.96
CA ALA A 281 12.50 -19.50 19.47
C ALA A 281 12.50 -19.35 17.94
N LYS A 282 11.90 -20.30 17.21
CA LYS A 282 11.70 -20.19 15.75
C LYS A 282 10.77 -19.03 15.42
N LEU A 283 9.60 -18.96 16.07
CA LEU A 283 8.64 -17.86 15.89
C LEU A 283 9.25 -16.49 16.23
N MET A 284 10.07 -16.40 17.28
CA MET A 284 10.79 -15.18 17.64
C MET A 284 11.82 -14.79 16.57
N ARG A 285 12.60 -15.74 16.05
CA ARG A 285 13.55 -15.49 14.95
C ARG A 285 12.84 -14.97 13.71
N ASP A 286 11.76 -15.62 13.29
CA ASP A 286 10.96 -15.21 12.14
C ASP A 286 10.36 -13.80 12.36
N ARG A 287 9.92 -13.51 13.59
CA ARG A 287 9.38 -12.21 13.97
C ARG A 287 10.43 -11.10 13.94
N ILE A 288 11.62 -11.35 14.49
CA ILE A 288 12.74 -10.39 14.48
C ILE A 288 13.16 -10.11 13.03
N ALA A 289 13.31 -11.14 12.20
CA ALA A 289 13.66 -10.98 10.79
C ALA A 289 12.61 -10.16 10.04
N SER A 290 11.32 -10.46 10.26
CA SER A 290 10.20 -9.71 9.66
C SER A 290 10.18 -8.25 10.11
N LEU A 291 10.41 -7.98 11.40
CA LEU A 291 10.47 -6.62 11.95
C LEU A 291 11.63 -5.82 11.38
N LYS A 292 12.82 -6.42 11.28
CA LYS A 292 14.00 -5.77 10.68
C LYS A 292 13.73 -5.35 9.24
N LYS A 293 13.23 -6.28 8.42
CA LYS A 293 12.87 -6.00 7.01
C LYS A 293 11.82 -4.89 6.89
N ALA A 294 10.78 -4.92 7.72
CA ALA A 294 9.73 -3.89 7.69
C ALA A 294 10.26 -2.51 8.11
N ASN A 295 11.15 -2.47 9.10
CA ASN A 295 11.77 -1.22 9.58
C ASN A 295 12.71 -0.62 8.53
N GLU A 296 13.54 -1.45 7.88
CA GLU A 296 14.40 -1.02 6.77
C GLU A 296 13.59 -0.42 5.62
N ALA A 297 12.51 -1.09 5.19
CA ALA A 297 11.63 -0.59 4.14
C ALA A 297 10.94 0.73 4.55
N ALA A 298 10.49 0.84 5.81
CA ALA A 298 9.89 2.08 6.32
C ALA A 298 10.92 3.23 6.39
N LEU A 299 12.16 2.94 6.80
CA LEU A 299 13.24 3.92 6.83
C LEU A 299 13.58 4.41 5.41
N ALA A 300 13.71 3.49 4.46
CA ALA A 300 13.95 3.83 3.05
C ALA A 300 12.86 4.75 2.50
N ARG A 301 11.56 4.45 2.75
CA ARG A 301 10.44 5.30 2.33
C ARG A 301 10.47 6.68 3.00
N LYS A 302 10.86 6.77 4.28
CA LYS A 302 11.00 8.04 4.99
C LYS A 302 12.11 8.93 4.42
N GLN A 303 13.16 8.33 3.86
CA GLN A 303 14.29 9.05 3.26
C GLN A 303 14.01 9.56 1.84
N ARG A 304 12.96 9.06 1.17
CA ARG A 304 12.60 9.48 -0.19
C ARG A 304 12.26 10.97 -0.24
N LYS A 305 12.76 11.65 -1.27
CA LYS A 305 12.51 13.07 -1.49
C LYS A 305 11.06 13.25 -1.98
N LYS A 306 10.35 14.23 -1.43
CA LYS A 306 8.95 14.53 -1.80
C LYS A 306 8.87 15.76 -2.72
N LYS A 307 9.65 15.74 -3.81
CA LYS A 307 9.63 16.80 -4.83
C LYS A 307 8.30 16.77 -5.60
N ARG A 308 7.73 17.94 -5.87
CA ARG A 308 6.55 18.09 -6.75
C ARG A 308 6.97 17.87 -8.19
N ILE A 309 6.33 16.92 -8.88
CA ILE A 309 6.68 16.58 -10.26
C ILE A 309 5.67 17.11 -11.27
N GLN A 310 4.39 17.08 -10.94
CA GLN A 310 3.33 17.61 -11.80
C GLN A 310 2.20 18.20 -10.94
N LYS A 311 1.53 19.23 -11.44
CA LYS A 311 0.34 19.82 -10.82
C LYS A 311 -0.90 19.26 -11.50
N ARG A 312 -1.81 18.65 -10.73
CA ARG A 312 -3.05 18.01 -11.23
C ARG A 312 -2.78 16.95 -12.33
N GLY A 313 -3.87 16.47 -12.93
CA GLY A 313 -3.83 15.48 -14.02
C GLY A 313 -3.51 14.07 -13.54
N THR A 314 -3.39 13.19 -14.51
CA THR A 314 -3.09 11.77 -14.35
C THR A 314 -1.67 11.49 -14.82
N LEU A 315 -0.96 10.60 -14.13
CA LEU A 315 0.30 10.03 -14.57
C LEU A 315 0.25 8.53 -14.33
N THR A 316 0.65 7.75 -15.33
CA THR A 316 1.00 6.35 -15.08
C THR A 316 2.26 6.27 -14.24
N LYS A 317 2.44 5.16 -13.53
CA LYS A 317 3.65 4.93 -12.74
C LYS A 317 4.89 4.98 -13.63
N GLY A 318 4.79 4.45 -14.85
CA GLY A 318 5.84 4.48 -15.85
C GLY A 318 6.20 5.90 -16.31
N GLU A 319 5.20 6.71 -16.68
CA GLU A 319 5.44 8.13 -17.05
C GLU A 319 6.05 8.92 -15.89
N GLY A 320 5.62 8.65 -14.65
CA GLY A 320 6.20 9.26 -13.47
C GLY A 320 7.67 8.87 -13.26
N GLU A 321 8.03 7.59 -13.46
CA GLU A 321 9.43 7.15 -13.45
C GLU A 321 10.26 7.83 -14.54
N ASP A 322 9.73 7.92 -15.77
CA ASP A 322 10.43 8.52 -16.91
C ASP A 322 10.67 10.02 -16.66
N LEU A 323 9.69 10.73 -16.08
CA LEU A 323 9.84 12.13 -15.66
C LEU A 323 10.90 12.32 -14.57
N LEU A 324 11.07 11.35 -13.67
CA LEU A 324 12.12 11.39 -12.65
C LEU A 324 13.49 11.18 -13.27
N ALA A 325 13.63 10.15 -14.13
CA ALA A 325 14.87 9.85 -14.83
C ALA A 325 15.33 11.03 -15.69
N GLN A 326 14.42 11.65 -16.45
CA GLN A 326 14.75 12.83 -17.27
C GLN A 326 15.26 13.99 -16.42
N ARG A 327 14.62 14.28 -15.29
CA ARG A 327 15.06 15.37 -14.40
C ARG A 327 16.42 15.11 -13.75
N GLU A 328 16.76 13.86 -13.48
CA GLU A 328 18.07 13.49 -12.96
C GLU A 328 19.14 13.67 -14.03
N ALA A 329 18.87 13.25 -15.27
CA ALA A 329 19.74 13.50 -16.41
C ALA A 329 19.96 15.01 -16.65
N ASP A 330 18.89 15.81 -16.67
CA ASP A 330 19.00 17.27 -16.86
C ASP A 330 19.80 17.95 -15.74
N GLN A 331 19.64 17.49 -14.49
CA GLN A 331 20.42 18.00 -13.35
C GLN A 331 21.90 17.65 -13.47
N GLN A 332 22.22 16.46 -13.96
CA GLN A 332 23.59 16.02 -14.18
C GLN A 332 24.25 16.84 -15.29
N ILE A 333 23.56 17.02 -16.43
CA ILE A 333 24.03 17.85 -17.55
C ILE A 333 24.30 19.29 -17.07
N ALA A 334 23.33 19.90 -16.37
CA ALA A 334 23.50 21.25 -15.84
C ALA A 334 24.64 21.37 -14.81
N HIS A 335 24.95 20.29 -14.08
CA HIS A 335 26.09 20.28 -13.16
C HIS A 335 27.42 20.23 -13.92
N GLU A 336 27.51 19.38 -14.94
CA GLU A 336 28.69 19.24 -15.80
C GLU A 336 28.98 20.53 -16.59
N GLU A 337 27.95 21.18 -17.15
CA GLU A 337 28.09 22.47 -17.84
C GLU A 337 28.64 23.57 -16.91
N ARG A 338 28.19 23.61 -15.64
CA ARG A 338 28.70 24.56 -14.64
C ARG A 338 30.16 24.26 -14.29
N GLN A 339 30.54 23.00 -14.20
CA GLN A 339 31.93 22.62 -13.94
C GLN A 339 32.85 22.93 -15.13
N ALA A 340 32.39 22.67 -16.35
CA ALA A 340 33.11 23.00 -17.58
C ALA A 340 33.28 24.52 -17.76
N GLY A 341 32.24 25.31 -17.49
CA GLY A 341 32.31 26.78 -17.50
C GLY A 341 33.22 27.35 -16.40
N GLY A 342 33.37 26.65 -15.27
CA GLY A 342 34.32 27.01 -14.21
C GLY A 342 35.79 26.78 -14.58
N GLN A 343 36.09 25.86 -15.50
CA GLN A 343 37.46 25.59 -15.96
C GLN A 343 37.93 26.55 -17.06
N SER A 344 37.03 27.12 -17.87
CA SER A 344 37.38 28.15 -18.87
C SER A 344 37.53 29.57 -18.28
N GLY A 345 37.11 29.79 -17.03
CA GLY A 345 37.20 31.07 -16.31
C GLY A 345 38.56 31.38 -15.64
N ARG A 346 39.61 30.57 -15.88
CA ARG A 346 40.96 30.80 -15.34
C ARG A 346 41.86 31.52 -16.36
N SER A 347 41.65 32.82 -16.57
CA SER A 347 42.73 33.80 -16.85
C SER A 347 42.18 35.23 -17.03
N ARG A 348 41.90 35.91 -15.93
CA ARG A 348 42.19 37.35 -15.79
C ARG A 348 42.65 37.56 -14.36
N GLN A 349 43.89 37.16 -14.06
CA GLN A 349 44.58 37.67 -12.88
C GLN A 349 44.54 39.20 -12.98
N ALA A 350 43.81 39.85 -12.08
CA ALA A 350 43.87 41.30 -11.95
C ALA A 350 45.33 41.66 -11.63
N LEU A 351 46.04 42.21 -12.62
CA LEU A 351 47.41 42.67 -12.45
C LEU A 351 47.44 43.65 -11.27
N ALA A 352 48.18 43.29 -10.22
CA ALA A 352 48.30 44.11 -9.02
C ALA A 352 48.86 45.49 -9.40
N ARG A 353 48.14 46.55 -9.01
CA ARG A 353 48.53 47.94 -9.23
C ARG A 353 49.31 48.44 -8.03
N CYS A 354 50.37 49.22 -8.29
CA CYS A 354 51.12 49.91 -7.25
C CYS A 354 50.19 50.81 -6.43
N THR A 355 50.18 50.68 -5.11
CA THR A 355 49.27 51.48 -4.26
C THR A 355 49.61 52.97 -4.23
N LYS A 356 50.83 53.36 -4.62
CA LYS A 356 51.24 54.78 -4.70
C LYS A 356 50.81 55.45 -6.01
N CYS A 357 51.15 54.87 -7.17
CA CYS A 357 50.88 55.50 -8.48
C CYS A 357 49.76 54.84 -9.30
N ARG A 358 49.17 53.74 -8.81
CA ARG A 358 48.11 52.94 -9.46
C ARG A 358 48.49 52.31 -10.82
N GLU A 359 49.75 52.33 -11.21
CA GLU A 359 50.25 51.64 -12.41
C GLU A 359 50.56 50.15 -12.13
N THR A 360 50.40 49.30 -13.12
CA THR A 360 50.73 47.86 -13.04
C THR A 360 52.21 47.61 -13.36
N GLY A 361 52.81 46.56 -12.79
CA GLY A 361 54.19 46.14 -13.13
C GLY A 361 55.26 46.45 -12.08
N HIS A 362 54.90 47.12 -10.97
CA HIS A 362 55.78 47.32 -9.82
C HIS A 362 54.94 47.50 -8.53
N ASN A 363 55.56 47.45 -7.36
CA ASN A 363 54.87 47.67 -6.08
C ASN A 363 55.30 48.99 -5.42
N SER A 364 54.63 49.38 -4.33
CA SER A 364 54.86 50.67 -3.65
C SER A 364 56.27 50.87 -3.08
N ARG A 365 57.02 49.79 -2.86
CA ARG A 365 58.40 49.83 -2.36
C ARG A 365 59.42 50.14 -3.46
N THR A 366 59.07 49.89 -4.72
CA THR A 366 59.92 50.14 -5.90
C THR A 366 59.41 51.30 -6.76
N CYS A 367 58.43 52.07 -6.24
CA CYS A 367 57.84 53.19 -6.96
C CYS A 367 58.78 54.39 -6.93
N LYS A 368 59.15 54.90 -8.11
CA LYS A 368 60.12 56.01 -8.27
C LYS A 368 59.49 57.42 -8.21
N LYS A 369 58.19 57.54 -7.92
CA LYS A 369 57.45 58.83 -7.97
C LYS A 369 57.54 59.71 -6.71
N ASP A 370 58.35 59.37 -5.71
CA ASP A 370 58.48 60.16 -4.45
C ASP A 370 59.82 60.89 -4.33
N ILE A 371 60.16 61.76 -5.29
CA ILE A 371 61.06 62.89 -5.04
C ILE A 371 60.51 64.03 -5.88
N LEU A 372 59.89 65.00 -5.22
CA LEU A 372 59.57 66.39 -5.63
C LEU A 372 58.24 66.77 -4.98
N ASP A 373 58.30 67.20 -3.73
CA ASP A 373 57.60 68.39 -3.21
C ASP A 373 57.77 68.47 -1.68
N THR A 374 58.89 69.05 -1.27
CA THR A 374 59.03 69.77 0.00
C THR A 374 59.75 71.07 -0.32
N THR A 375 58.97 72.15 -0.45
CA THR A 375 59.28 73.51 0.01
C THR A 375 57.97 74.23 0.23
#